data_AF-A0A6A6DZ91-F1
#
_entry.id   AF-A0A6A6DZ91-F1
#
_cell.length_a   1.000
_cell.length_b   1.000
_cell.length_c   1.000
_cell.angle_alpha   90.00
_cell.angle_beta   90.00
_cell.angle_gamma   90.00
#
_symmetry.space_group_name_H-M   'P 1'
#
loop_
_entity.id
_entity.type
_entity.pdbx_description
1 polymer ?
#
loop_
_entity_poly.entity_id
_entity_poly.type
_entity_poly.pdbx_seq_one_letter_code
_entity_poly.pdbx_strand_id
1 'polypeptide(L)'
;MSTLIRPPPLDPSQSAIENLLELTQLSDIDPDLFTNTRPLWHPPGARGIYGGAAIAQCLSAAQRTVPNDFTIHSMHCYFVLAGNSEIPIIYHVERVRSGKSFATRTVQARQRGKVIFTTTMSFVRENSGGEQKVEHSADMPDVPGPVEGMDDLSPSGGMHSGPFQSQRVEIFNNDSPYPHTKKTRQWIKARGQISPTGGHEAHLSALAYMSDSYFIGTIARVHKLWRYSAVRKSNTKSSIDEDTLKNLLKMDDETLKRVQFVEDVDLERLRRLRNGEDVSKDVKPEIGMMVSLDHTIYFHNPRNFRADEWMFTEMETPWAGDGRGLVYQRIFSRDGQLIASCVQEGVVRLRQPGESKLLSAASPAFWGTSGKNLRHFLSFFDGLCPDRKMDFLVRSLALSSTGTILLVPAANPHGDGDVDSDMDNTMSTPKVPYANASYTVLYGGLPRFDSAKEADAVFKPMKLKTPMGYYGGLDVSYLQRAED
;
A
#
# COMPACT_ATOMS: atom_id res chain seq x y z
N MET A 1 1.01 -20.44 15.04
CA MET A 1 2.36 -20.55 14.45
C MET A 1 2.47 -19.48 13.39
N SER A 2 3.59 -18.76 13.30
CA SER A 2 3.84 -17.64 12.36
C SER A 2 4.15 -18.08 10.93
N THR A 3 4.38 -19.38 10.73
CA THR A 3 4.58 -20.04 9.44
C THR A 3 3.65 -21.25 9.38
N LEU A 4 3.23 -21.63 8.17
CA LEU A 4 2.38 -22.81 7.97
C LEU A 4 3.20 -24.10 8.08
N ILE A 5 4.45 -24.04 7.63
CA ILE A 5 5.41 -25.14 7.61
C ILE A 5 6.56 -24.78 8.55
N ARG A 6 7.19 -25.78 9.17
CA ARG A 6 8.36 -25.57 10.03
C ARG A 6 9.47 -24.91 9.19
N PRO A 7 10.04 -23.77 9.64
CA PRO A 7 11.10 -23.11 8.88
C PRO A 7 12.31 -24.06 8.71
N PRO A 8 12.88 -24.15 7.50
CA PRO A 8 14.15 -24.84 7.29
C PRO A 8 15.28 -24.09 8.02
N PRO A 9 16.45 -24.71 8.23
CA PRO A 9 17.63 -23.98 8.68
C PRO A 9 17.96 -22.82 7.72
N LEU A 10 18.73 -21.84 8.19
CA LEU A 10 19.26 -20.81 7.30
C LEU A 10 20.26 -21.45 6.33
N ASP A 11 20.16 -21.08 5.05
CA ASP A 11 21.15 -21.45 4.05
C ASP A 11 22.32 -20.45 4.12
N PRO A 12 23.52 -20.86 4.57
CA PRO A 12 24.67 -19.98 4.69
C PRO A 12 25.25 -19.55 3.34
N SER A 13 24.87 -20.21 2.24
CA SER A 13 25.27 -19.82 0.88
C SER A 13 24.43 -18.68 0.31
N GLN A 14 23.32 -18.34 0.97
CA GLN A 14 22.41 -17.26 0.61
C GLN A 14 22.59 -16.06 1.52
N SER A 15 22.36 -14.88 0.98
CA SER A 15 22.30 -13.63 1.74
C SER A 15 21.16 -13.64 2.77
N ALA A 16 21.23 -12.71 3.73
CA ALA A 16 20.19 -12.56 4.74
C ALA A 16 18.82 -12.22 4.11
N ILE A 17 18.81 -11.45 3.02
CA ILE A 17 17.57 -11.05 2.34
C ILE A 17 16.97 -12.20 1.53
N GLU A 18 17.77 -13.07 0.93
CA GLU A 18 17.30 -14.28 0.25
C GLU A 18 16.60 -15.23 1.23
N ASN A 19 17.26 -15.53 2.35
CA ASN A 19 16.68 -16.35 3.42
C ASN A 19 15.38 -15.75 3.96
N LEU A 20 15.30 -14.42 4.08
CA LEU A 20 14.11 -13.72 4.57
C LEU A 20 12.94 -13.79 3.57
N LEU A 21 13.23 -13.68 2.28
CA LEU A 21 12.23 -13.64 1.20
C LEU A 21 11.88 -15.03 0.66
N GLU A 22 12.45 -16.08 1.24
CA GLU A 22 12.16 -17.46 0.92
C GLU A 22 10.65 -17.77 1.08
N LEU A 23 10.10 -18.36 0.03
CA LEU A 23 8.72 -18.84 -0.03
C LEU A 23 8.67 -20.36 -0.20
N THR A 24 7.71 -20.98 0.45
CA THR A 24 7.32 -22.37 0.18
C THR A 24 6.14 -22.39 -0.77
N GLN A 25 6.25 -23.09 -1.89
CA GLN A 25 5.13 -23.33 -2.80
C GLN A 25 4.24 -24.42 -2.22
N LEU A 26 2.93 -24.23 -2.30
CA LEU A 26 1.92 -25.15 -1.78
C LEU A 26 1.29 -25.94 -2.95
N SER A 27 2.14 -26.62 -3.72
CA SER A 27 1.80 -27.27 -4.99
C SER A 27 0.72 -28.34 -4.88
N ASP A 28 0.59 -28.98 -3.72
CA ASP A 28 -0.44 -30.00 -3.48
C ASP A 28 -1.85 -29.39 -3.35
N ILE A 29 -1.93 -28.07 -3.12
CA ILE A 29 -3.19 -27.33 -3.04
C ILE A 29 -3.47 -26.64 -4.37
N ASP A 30 -2.52 -25.82 -4.81
CA ASP A 30 -2.61 -25.07 -6.06
C ASP A 30 -1.18 -24.62 -6.47
N PRO A 31 -0.77 -24.82 -7.75
CA PRO A 31 0.58 -24.48 -8.20
C PRO A 31 0.90 -22.98 -8.12
N ASP A 32 -0.09 -22.11 -8.06
CA ASP A 32 0.07 -20.66 -7.96
C ASP A 32 -0.12 -20.14 -6.52
N LEU A 33 -0.07 -21.05 -5.53
CA LEU A 33 -0.15 -20.74 -4.10
C LEU A 33 1.21 -20.86 -3.41
N PHE A 34 1.55 -19.86 -2.60
CA PHE A 34 2.79 -19.83 -1.81
C PHE A 34 2.53 -19.40 -0.37
N THR A 35 3.44 -19.71 0.54
CA THR A 35 3.44 -19.24 1.93
C THR A 35 4.81 -18.75 2.35
N ASN A 36 4.87 -17.81 3.28
CA ASN A 36 6.12 -17.38 3.89
C ASN A 36 6.80 -18.55 4.62
N THR A 37 8.10 -18.75 4.35
CA THR A 37 8.90 -19.79 5.01
C THR A 37 9.35 -19.39 6.42
N ARG A 38 9.42 -18.08 6.69
CA ARG A 38 9.92 -17.51 7.95
C ARG A 38 8.99 -16.44 8.51
N PRO A 39 8.98 -16.19 9.83
CA PRO A 39 8.23 -15.10 10.42
C PRO A 39 8.67 -13.77 9.81
N LEU A 40 7.71 -12.92 9.46
CA LEU A 40 8.01 -11.59 8.95
C LEU A 40 8.31 -10.60 10.08
N TRP A 41 9.23 -9.68 9.82
CA TRP A 41 9.60 -8.67 10.77
C TRP A 41 8.42 -7.73 11.08
N HIS A 42 8.17 -7.56 12.37
CA HIS A 42 7.24 -6.57 12.92
C HIS A 42 8.06 -5.40 13.45
N PRO A 43 8.04 -4.23 12.78
CA PRO A 43 8.79 -3.08 13.24
C PRO A 43 8.26 -2.61 14.61
N PRO A 44 9.14 -2.29 15.59
CA PRO A 44 8.72 -1.79 16.89
C PRO A 44 7.74 -0.61 16.77
N GLY A 45 6.61 -0.67 17.47
CA GLY A 45 5.55 0.35 17.45
C GLY A 45 4.66 0.34 16.20
N ALA A 46 4.97 -0.43 15.17
CA ALA A 46 4.12 -0.52 13.98
C ALA A 46 2.83 -1.29 14.27
N ARG A 47 1.78 -1.01 13.47
CA ARG A 47 0.51 -1.73 13.57
C ARG A 47 0.57 -3.13 12.95
N GLY A 48 1.49 -3.37 12.02
CA GLY A 48 1.61 -4.62 11.31
C GLY A 48 3.03 -4.88 10.82
N ILE A 49 3.18 -5.95 10.04
CA ILE A 49 4.43 -6.34 9.39
C ILE A 49 5.03 -5.20 8.55
N TYR A 50 6.34 -5.26 8.34
CA TYR A 50 7.03 -4.35 7.42
C TYR A 50 6.50 -4.48 5.98
N GLY A 51 6.16 -3.36 5.35
CA GLY A 51 5.50 -3.33 4.05
C GLY A 51 6.36 -3.88 2.92
N GLY A 52 7.66 -3.54 2.91
CA GLY A 52 8.64 -4.09 1.97
C GLY A 52 8.72 -5.62 1.97
N ALA A 53 8.41 -6.28 3.09
CA ALA A 53 8.34 -7.74 3.13
C ALA A 53 7.17 -8.29 2.30
N ALA A 54 5.99 -7.65 2.38
CA ALA A 54 4.83 -8.05 1.59
C ALA A 54 5.03 -7.75 0.09
N ILE A 55 5.59 -6.58 -0.24
CA ILE A 55 5.94 -6.19 -1.61
C ILE A 55 6.88 -7.24 -2.23
N ALA A 56 8.01 -7.50 -1.57
CA ALA A 56 9.04 -8.39 -2.08
C ALA A 56 8.60 -9.85 -2.14
N GLN A 57 7.87 -10.37 -1.13
CA GLN A 57 7.36 -11.74 -1.20
C GLN A 57 6.28 -11.90 -2.27
N CYS A 58 5.42 -10.92 -2.51
CA CYS A 58 4.49 -10.97 -3.64
C CYS A 58 5.23 -10.98 -4.99
N LEU A 59 6.29 -10.19 -5.13
CA LEU A 59 7.14 -10.22 -6.32
C LEU A 59 7.82 -11.58 -6.50
N SER A 60 8.44 -12.13 -5.44
CA SER A 60 9.04 -13.46 -5.46
C SER A 60 8.05 -14.56 -5.86
N ALA A 61 6.80 -14.49 -5.39
CA ALA A 61 5.75 -15.43 -5.77
C ALA A 61 5.40 -15.31 -7.26
N ALA A 62 5.21 -14.09 -7.76
CA ALA A 62 4.87 -13.86 -9.17
C ALA A 62 5.99 -14.27 -10.13
N GLN A 63 7.26 -13.97 -9.79
CA GLN A 63 8.44 -14.36 -10.58
C GLN A 63 8.51 -15.89 -10.79
N ARG A 64 8.06 -16.69 -9.83
CA ARG A 64 7.99 -18.17 -9.95
C ARG A 64 6.90 -18.67 -10.90
N THR A 65 6.03 -17.79 -11.40
CA THR A 65 4.89 -18.13 -12.29
C THR A 65 5.03 -17.56 -13.71
N VAL A 66 6.18 -16.94 -14.01
CA VAL A 66 6.52 -16.45 -15.35
C VAL A 66 7.73 -17.23 -15.90
N PRO A 67 7.88 -17.36 -17.23
CA PRO A 67 9.08 -17.94 -17.81
C PRO A 67 10.35 -17.13 -17.46
N ASN A 68 11.51 -17.78 -17.41
CA ASN A 68 12.78 -17.16 -16.99
C ASN A 68 13.28 -16.03 -17.91
N ASP A 69 12.77 -15.95 -19.14
CA ASP A 69 13.07 -14.89 -20.09
C ASP A 69 12.13 -13.67 -19.94
N PHE A 70 11.30 -13.64 -18.90
CA PHE A 70 10.50 -12.48 -18.51
C PHE A 70 11.09 -11.84 -17.25
N THR A 71 11.10 -10.51 -17.23
CA THR A 71 11.55 -9.75 -16.07
C THR A 71 10.53 -8.69 -15.70
N ILE A 72 10.35 -8.43 -14.41
CA ILE A 72 9.44 -7.40 -13.92
C ILE A 72 9.85 -6.02 -14.47
N HIS A 73 8.88 -5.22 -14.89
CA HIS A 73 9.11 -3.82 -15.24
C HIS A 73 8.22 -2.85 -14.46
N SER A 74 7.10 -3.31 -13.91
CA SER A 74 6.25 -2.49 -13.05
C SER A 74 5.42 -3.31 -12.08
N MET A 75 5.21 -2.78 -10.87
CA MET A 75 4.25 -3.31 -9.91
C MET A 75 3.49 -2.21 -9.20
N HIS A 76 2.20 -2.42 -8.98
CA HIS A 76 1.28 -1.50 -8.31
C HIS A 76 0.62 -2.21 -7.14
N CYS A 77 0.71 -1.65 -5.94
CA CYS A 77 0.35 -2.35 -4.71
C CYS A 77 -0.61 -1.53 -3.85
N TYR A 78 -1.49 -2.20 -3.12
CA TYR A 78 -2.30 -1.61 -2.06
C TYR A 78 -2.14 -2.37 -0.75
N PHE A 79 -1.90 -1.63 0.33
CA PHE A 79 -1.95 -2.12 1.70
C PHE A 79 -3.40 -2.04 2.20
N VAL A 80 -4.07 -3.18 2.33
CA VAL A 80 -5.50 -3.25 2.64
C VAL A 80 -5.75 -3.36 4.15
N LEU A 81 -5.01 -4.24 4.82
CA LEU A 81 -5.11 -4.47 6.26
C LEU A 81 -3.73 -4.63 6.87
N ALA A 82 -3.58 -4.27 8.14
CA ALA A 82 -2.34 -4.50 8.88
C ALA A 82 -2.08 -6.01 9.03
N GLY A 83 -0.99 -6.50 8.44
CA GLY A 83 -0.56 -7.89 8.57
C GLY A 83 -0.05 -8.19 9.98
N ASN A 84 -0.33 -9.39 10.49
CA ASN A 84 0.14 -9.86 11.79
C ASN A 84 1.32 -10.82 11.61
N SER A 85 2.46 -10.55 12.24
CA SER A 85 3.69 -11.36 12.17
C SER A 85 3.56 -12.77 12.76
N GLU A 86 2.55 -13.00 13.59
CA GLU A 86 2.29 -14.30 14.24
C GLU A 86 1.38 -15.22 13.41
N ILE A 87 0.89 -14.75 12.27
CA ILE A 87 -0.03 -15.47 11.39
C ILE A 87 0.66 -15.69 10.04
N PRO A 88 0.64 -16.92 9.48
CA PRO A 88 1.23 -17.17 8.17
C PRO A 88 0.45 -16.42 7.09
N ILE A 89 1.15 -16.06 6.03
CA ILE A 89 0.59 -15.36 4.88
C ILE A 89 0.54 -16.33 3.72
N ILE A 90 -0.64 -16.43 3.11
CA ILE A 90 -0.83 -17.14 1.86
C ILE A 90 -0.78 -16.12 0.72
N TYR A 91 0.11 -16.35 -0.23
CA TYR A 91 0.23 -15.59 -1.47
C TYR A 91 -0.45 -16.38 -2.58
N HIS A 92 -1.55 -15.85 -3.08
CA HIS A 92 -2.27 -16.42 -4.21
C HIS A 92 -1.93 -15.61 -5.46
N VAL A 93 -1.29 -16.25 -6.44
CA VAL A 93 -0.94 -15.65 -7.72
C VAL A 93 -2.03 -15.99 -8.73
N GLU A 94 -2.52 -14.99 -9.46
CA GLU A 94 -3.44 -15.18 -10.58
C GLU A 94 -2.76 -14.75 -11.89
N ARG A 95 -2.84 -15.64 -12.88
CA ARG A 95 -2.23 -15.47 -14.20
C ARG A 95 -3.15 -14.69 -15.14
N VAL A 96 -3.27 -13.38 -14.93
CA VAL A 96 -4.16 -12.50 -15.70
C VAL A 96 -3.90 -12.58 -17.21
N ARG A 97 -2.62 -12.55 -17.62
CA ARG A 97 -2.24 -12.61 -19.05
C ARG A 97 -0.86 -13.22 -19.24
N SER A 98 -0.71 -14.01 -20.31
CA SER A 98 0.57 -14.52 -20.79
C SER A 98 0.68 -14.29 -22.30
N GLY A 99 1.18 -13.12 -22.69
CA GLY A 99 1.36 -12.73 -24.09
C GLY A 99 2.76 -13.08 -24.61
N LYS A 100 3.00 -12.74 -25.89
CA LYS A 100 4.32 -12.93 -26.51
C LYS A 100 5.40 -12.07 -25.83
N SER A 101 5.15 -10.77 -25.65
CA SER A 101 6.13 -9.83 -25.09
C SER A 101 5.86 -9.44 -23.64
N PHE A 102 4.62 -9.59 -23.15
CA PHE A 102 4.23 -9.16 -21.81
C PHE A 102 3.43 -10.23 -21.08
N ALA A 103 3.66 -10.37 -19.79
CA ALA A 103 2.88 -11.20 -18.88
C ALA A 103 2.40 -10.35 -17.70
N THR A 104 1.17 -10.61 -17.24
CA THR A 104 0.55 -9.89 -16.12
C THR A 104 0.17 -10.87 -15.04
N ARG A 105 0.50 -10.55 -13.79
CA ARG A 105 0.15 -11.33 -12.60
C ARG A 105 -0.53 -10.43 -11.57
N THR A 106 -1.59 -10.92 -10.96
CA THR A 106 -2.15 -10.35 -9.72
C THR A 106 -1.70 -11.23 -8.56
N VAL A 107 -1.31 -10.65 -7.44
CA VAL A 107 -1.00 -11.40 -6.22
C VAL A 107 -1.79 -10.83 -5.05
N GLN A 108 -2.42 -11.71 -4.30
CA GLN A 108 -3.11 -11.38 -3.07
C GLN A 108 -2.42 -12.08 -1.90
N ALA A 109 -1.89 -11.29 -0.97
CA ALA A 109 -1.41 -11.78 0.31
C ALA A 109 -2.59 -11.82 1.29
N ARG A 110 -2.84 -12.99 1.87
CA ARG A 110 -4.01 -13.25 2.72
C ARG A 110 -3.62 -13.80 4.09
N GLN A 111 -4.34 -13.34 5.11
CA GLN A 111 -4.30 -13.88 6.46
C GLN A 111 -5.72 -14.18 6.93
N ARG A 112 -5.96 -15.41 7.42
CA ARG A 112 -7.31 -15.88 7.83
C ARG A 112 -8.37 -15.60 6.76
N GLY A 113 -8.02 -15.85 5.50
CA GLY A 113 -8.89 -15.63 4.34
C GLY A 113 -9.06 -14.17 3.90
N LYS A 114 -8.62 -13.18 4.69
CA LYS A 114 -8.75 -11.75 4.36
C LYS A 114 -7.51 -11.25 3.63
N VAL A 115 -7.70 -10.45 2.59
CA VAL A 115 -6.61 -9.78 1.86
C VAL A 115 -5.99 -8.71 2.76
N ILE A 116 -4.69 -8.81 3.01
CA ILE A 116 -3.92 -7.80 3.75
C ILE A 116 -3.14 -6.90 2.79
N PHE A 117 -2.77 -7.41 1.63
CA PHE A 117 -2.02 -6.71 0.59
C PHE A 117 -2.39 -7.30 -0.76
N THR A 118 -2.49 -6.45 -1.78
CA THR A 118 -2.75 -6.87 -3.15
C THR A 118 -1.88 -6.10 -4.12
N THR A 119 -1.43 -6.76 -5.18
CA THR A 119 -0.59 -6.13 -6.19
C THR A 119 -0.90 -6.67 -7.58
N THR A 120 -0.75 -5.81 -8.58
CA THR A 120 -0.71 -6.19 -9.99
C THR A 120 0.68 -5.88 -10.54
N MET A 121 1.25 -6.85 -11.23
CA MET A 121 2.62 -6.85 -11.74
C MET A 121 2.62 -7.11 -13.24
N SER A 122 3.48 -6.40 -13.96
CA SER A 122 3.71 -6.60 -15.39
C SER A 122 5.17 -6.93 -15.64
N PHE A 123 5.36 -7.97 -16.45
CA PHE A 123 6.63 -8.54 -16.83
C PHE A 123 6.80 -8.39 -18.34
N VAL A 124 8.04 -8.16 -18.77
CA VAL A 124 8.41 -7.99 -20.17
C VAL A 124 9.41 -9.07 -20.55
N ARG A 125 9.23 -9.67 -21.74
CA ARG A 125 10.20 -10.62 -22.28
C ARG A 125 11.49 -9.90 -22.65
N GLU A 126 12.62 -10.50 -22.36
CA GLU A 126 13.92 -10.04 -22.83
C GLU A 126 13.92 -9.77 -24.34
N ASN A 127 14.68 -8.74 -24.76
CA ASN A 127 14.88 -8.37 -26.16
C ASN A 127 13.60 -8.03 -26.95
N SER A 128 12.50 -7.72 -26.27
CA SER A 128 11.22 -7.37 -26.93
C SER A 128 11.14 -5.93 -27.46
N GLY A 129 12.18 -5.11 -27.25
CA GLY A 129 12.26 -3.71 -27.72
C GLY A 129 12.67 -3.53 -29.18
N GLY A 130 13.09 -4.59 -29.88
CA GLY A 130 13.57 -4.52 -31.27
C GLY A 130 14.99 -3.95 -31.41
N GLU A 131 15.44 -3.77 -32.67
CA GLU A 131 16.80 -3.30 -32.99
C GLU A 131 17.00 -1.79 -32.78
N GLN A 132 15.98 -0.99 -33.07
CA GLN A 132 16.00 0.47 -32.90
C GLN A 132 15.44 0.82 -31.52
N LYS A 133 16.23 1.54 -30.71
CA LYS A 133 15.91 1.83 -29.30
C LYS A 133 15.73 3.32 -29.06
N VAL A 134 14.88 3.66 -28.08
CA VAL A 134 14.74 5.00 -27.51
C VAL A 134 15.16 4.91 -26.05
N GLU A 135 16.24 5.61 -25.70
CA GLU A 135 16.88 5.49 -24.39
C GLU A 135 17.25 6.88 -23.85
N HIS A 136 16.86 7.14 -22.61
CA HIS A 136 17.30 8.27 -21.79
C HIS A 136 16.97 7.98 -20.32
N SER A 137 17.66 8.66 -19.40
CA SER A 137 17.33 8.63 -17.98
C SER A 137 17.73 9.94 -17.33
N ALA A 138 17.17 10.24 -16.16
CA ALA A 138 17.68 11.31 -15.31
C ALA A 138 19.03 10.89 -14.71
N ASP A 139 19.94 11.84 -14.56
CA ASP A 139 21.24 11.62 -13.93
C ASP A 139 21.13 11.53 -12.41
N MET A 140 22.02 10.76 -11.79
CA MET A 140 22.20 10.78 -10.34
C MET A 140 22.76 12.15 -9.90
N PRO A 141 22.21 12.78 -8.86
CA PRO A 141 22.77 14.04 -8.35
C PRO A 141 24.17 13.82 -7.75
N ASP A 142 25.00 14.86 -7.80
CA ASP A 142 26.31 14.85 -7.13
C ASP A 142 26.13 14.81 -5.60
N VAL A 143 26.57 13.71 -5.00
CA VAL A 143 26.42 13.42 -3.56
C VAL A 143 27.65 12.66 -3.06
N PRO A 144 28.02 12.83 -1.77
CA PRO A 144 29.07 12.03 -1.17
C PRO A 144 28.76 10.53 -1.28
N GLY A 145 29.78 9.74 -1.63
CA GLY A 145 29.69 8.29 -1.68
C GLY A 145 29.50 7.67 -0.28
N PRO A 146 29.11 6.38 -0.22
CA PRO A 146 28.95 5.67 1.05
C PRO A 146 30.31 5.44 1.72
N VAL A 147 30.33 5.45 3.05
CA VAL A 147 31.51 5.19 3.88
C VAL A 147 31.56 3.72 4.27
N GLU A 148 32.62 3.00 3.88
CA GLU A 148 32.72 1.58 4.20
C GLU A 148 32.72 1.30 5.71
N GLY A 149 32.03 0.23 6.11
CA GLY A 149 31.85 -0.15 7.52
C GLY A 149 30.78 0.67 8.28
N MET A 150 30.23 1.73 7.70
CA MET A 150 29.16 2.52 8.32
C MET A 150 27.78 1.94 8.04
N ASP A 151 26.92 1.93 9.06
CA ASP A 151 25.56 1.38 8.96
C ASP A 151 24.61 1.98 10.00
N ASP A 152 23.73 2.86 9.53
CA ASP A 152 22.78 3.59 10.38
C ASP A 152 21.61 2.72 10.85
N LEU A 153 21.39 1.55 10.25
CA LEU A 153 20.39 0.60 10.75
C LEU A 153 20.91 -0.24 11.91
N SER A 154 22.23 -0.31 12.08
CA SER A 154 22.88 -1.07 13.16
C SER A 154 24.07 -0.31 13.75
N PRO A 155 23.86 0.88 14.34
CA PRO A 155 24.95 1.76 14.77
C PRO A 155 25.84 1.14 15.86
N SER A 156 25.31 0.21 16.66
CA SER A 156 26.05 -0.49 17.72
C SER A 156 26.63 -1.85 17.30
N GLY A 157 26.58 -2.22 16.00
CA GLY A 157 27.22 -3.44 15.48
C GLY A 157 26.66 -4.77 16.03
N GLY A 158 25.39 -4.79 16.48
CA GLY A 158 24.79 -5.94 17.17
C GLY A 158 24.48 -7.16 16.28
N MET A 159 24.34 -8.32 16.94
CA MET A 159 24.13 -9.66 16.37
C MET A 159 22.77 -9.86 15.64
N HIS A 160 21.89 -8.85 15.65
CA HIS A 160 20.58 -8.83 14.99
C HIS A 160 20.47 -7.68 13.99
N SER A 161 21.42 -7.60 13.07
CA SER A 161 21.35 -6.62 11.98
C SER A 161 20.30 -7.06 10.95
N GLY A 162 19.45 -6.12 10.49
CA GLY A 162 18.42 -6.40 9.49
C GLY A 162 19.01 -6.88 8.15
N PRO A 163 18.21 -7.24 7.14
CA PRO A 163 18.71 -7.89 5.92
C PRO A 163 19.49 -6.94 4.98
N PHE A 164 19.56 -5.65 5.30
CA PHE A 164 20.22 -4.62 4.50
C PHE A 164 20.87 -3.55 5.39
N GLN A 165 21.73 -2.74 4.77
CA GLN A 165 22.45 -1.61 5.35
C GLN A 165 21.89 -0.31 4.79
N SER A 166 21.97 0.76 5.59
CA SER A 166 21.61 2.10 5.14
C SER A 166 22.61 3.12 5.66
N GLN A 167 22.88 4.14 4.86
CA GLN A 167 23.63 5.32 5.27
C GLN A 167 22.88 6.57 4.86
N ARG A 168 22.51 7.39 5.82
CA ARG A 168 21.80 8.64 5.60
C ARG A 168 22.75 9.64 4.97
N VAL A 169 22.22 10.37 3.99
CA VAL A 169 22.85 11.57 3.45
C VAL A 169 22.03 12.76 3.94
N GLU A 170 22.68 13.91 4.07
CA GLU A 170 22.05 15.15 4.49
C GLU A 170 20.80 15.46 3.65
N ILE A 171 19.76 15.99 4.30
CA ILE A 171 18.55 16.42 3.61
C ILE A 171 18.91 17.60 2.72
N PHE A 172 18.72 17.44 1.42
CA PHE A 172 18.90 18.54 0.48
C PHE A 172 17.93 19.67 0.81
N ASN A 173 18.44 20.90 0.89
CA ASN A 173 17.66 22.11 1.16
C ASN A 173 16.95 22.07 2.54
N ASN A 174 17.57 21.46 3.56
CA ASN A 174 16.97 21.23 4.87
C ASN A 174 16.46 22.50 5.58
N ASP A 175 17.11 23.63 5.34
CA ASP A 175 16.78 24.93 5.93
C ASP A 175 15.60 25.64 5.25
N SER A 176 15.17 25.17 4.07
CA SER A 176 14.00 25.73 3.40
C SER A 176 12.76 25.68 4.32
N PRO A 177 11.94 26.74 4.38
CA PRO A 177 10.66 26.69 5.06
C PRO A 177 9.62 25.88 4.27
N TYR A 178 9.91 25.54 3.00
CA TYR A 178 9.00 24.85 2.09
C TYR A 178 9.33 23.35 2.03
N PRO A 179 8.48 22.46 2.58
CA PRO A 179 8.78 21.01 2.63
C PRO A 179 8.95 20.37 1.24
N HIS A 180 8.19 20.84 0.24
CA HIS A 180 8.22 20.30 -1.13
C HIS A 180 9.52 20.58 -1.89
N THR A 181 10.37 21.49 -1.40
CA THR A 181 11.68 21.78 -2.01
C THR A 181 12.82 20.96 -1.40
N LYS A 182 12.51 20.12 -0.40
CA LYS A 182 13.49 19.29 0.31
C LYS A 182 13.53 17.89 -0.26
N LYS A 183 14.69 17.26 -0.18
CA LYS A 183 14.85 15.86 -0.57
C LYS A 183 15.59 15.06 0.48
N THR A 184 15.02 13.93 0.89
CA THR A 184 15.70 12.98 1.78
C THR A 184 16.53 12.04 0.93
N ARG A 185 17.72 11.69 1.41
CA ARG A 185 18.72 10.94 0.65
C ARG A 185 19.36 9.88 1.52
N GLN A 186 19.67 8.73 0.93
CA GLN A 186 20.39 7.65 1.61
C GLN A 186 21.00 6.67 0.61
N TRP A 187 22.11 6.07 0.99
CA TRP A 187 22.67 4.88 0.37
C TRP A 187 22.10 3.63 1.03
N ILE A 188 21.77 2.61 0.24
CA ILE A 188 21.25 1.32 0.71
C ILE A 188 21.93 0.16 -0.01
N LYS A 189 22.10 -0.98 0.66
CA LYS A 189 22.48 -2.25 0.01
C LYS A 189 22.10 -3.46 0.85
N ALA A 190 21.84 -4.59 0.22
CA ALA A 190 21.65 -5.86 0.89
C ALA A 190 22.91 -6.27 1.67
N ARG A 191 22.72 -6.98 2.79
CA ARG A 191 23.83 -7.56 3.56
C ARG A 191 24.28 -8.88 2.97
N GLY A 192 25.59 -9.05 2.85
CA GLY A 192 26.19 -10.21 2.24
C GLY A 192 26.04 -10.19 0.72
N GLN A 193 26.62 -11.19 0.07
CA GLN A 193 26.52 -11.36 -1.38
C GLN A 193 25.26 -12.15 -1.71
N ILE A 194 24.45 -11.65 -2.64
CA ILE A 194 23.32 -12.39 -3.18
C ILE A 194 23.86 -13.56 -4.00
N SER A 195 23.31 -14.75 -3.74
CA SER A 195 23.84 -15.99 -4.28
C SER A 195 23.73 -16.04 -5.82
N PRO A 196 24.66 -16.72 -6.51
CA PRO A 196 24.54 -16.95 -7.96
C PRO A 196 23.25 -17.69 -8.34
N THR A 197 22.72 -18.54 -7.46
CA THR A 197 21.48 -19.31 -7.67
C THR A 197 20.23 -18.43 -7.53
N GLY A 198 20.23 -17.47 -6.61
CA GLY A 198 19.18 -16.45 -6.52
C GLY A 198 19.15 -15.52 -7.74
N GLY A 199 20.32 -15.29 -8.32
CA GLY A 199 20.47 -14.60 -9.61
C GLY A 199 19.84 -13.21 -9.62
N HIS A 200 19.37 -12.81 -10.79
CA HIS A 200 18.82 -11.47 -10.99
C HIS A 200 17.49 -11.24 -10.23
N GLU A 201 16.63 -12.25 -10.15
CA GLU A 201 15.34 -12.19 -9.47
C GLU A 201 15.46 -11.92 -7.95
N ALA A 202 16.53 -12.42 -7.32
CA ALA A 202 16.84 -12.10 -5.93
C ALA A 202 17.24 -10.62 -5.74
N HIS A 203 17.99 -10.03 -6.69
CA HIS A 203 18.30 -8.61 -6.67
C HIS A 203 17.06 -7.72 -6.83
N LEU A 204 16.12 -8.10 -7.70
CA LEU A 204 14.84 -7.39 -7.85
C LEU A 204 14.00 -7.45 -6.58
N SER A 205 13.90 -8.63 -5.97
CA SER A 205 13.17 -8.83 -4.73
C SER A 205 13.80 -8.05 -3.57
N ALA A 206 15.13 -7.98 -3.53
CA ALA A 206 15.88 -7.17 -2.57
C ALA A 206 15.64 -5.67 -2.77
N LEU A 207 15.66 -5.16 -4.01
CA LEU A 207 15.32 -3.77 -4.33
C LEU A 207 13.89 -3.45 -3.88
N ALA A 208 12.93 -4.31 -4.21
CA ALA A 208 11.52 -4.13 -3.85
C ALA A 208 11.29 -4.17 -2.32
N TYR A 209 12.11 -4.92 -1.57
CA TYR A 209 12.09 -4.90 -0.11
C TYR A 209 12.61 -3.58 0.47
N MET A 210 13.71 -3.09 -0.10
CA MET A 210 14.38 -1.87 0.38
C MET A 210 13.70 -0.58 -0.09
N SER A 211 12.91 -0.59 -1.16
CA SER A 211 12.21 0.60 -1.67
C SER A 211 11.29 1.21 -0.61
N ASP A 212 10.55 0.39 0.17
CA ASP A 212 9.66 0.84 1.25
C ASP A 212 10.41 1.31 2.52
N SER A 213 11.75 1.31 2.51
CA SER A 213 12.57 1.76 3.63
C SER A 213 12.58 3.29 3.72
N TYR A 214 12.04 3.83 4.83
CA TYR A 214 11.92 5.28 5.10
C TYR A 214 11.07 6.07 4.09
N PHE A 215 10.34 5.41 3.21
CA PHE A 215 9.65 6.06 2.11
C PHE A 215 8.67 7.13 2.59
N ILE A 216 7.57 6.72 3.24
CA ILE A 216 6.59 7.67 3.78
C ILE A 216 7.14 8.49 4.96
N GLY A 217 8.21 8.00 5.59
CA GLY A 217 8.96 8.74 6.59
C GLY A 217 9.54 10.06 6.05
N THR A 218 9.70 10.20 4.73
CA THR A 218 10.11 11.44 4.08
C THR A 218 9.22 12.62 4.49
N ILE A 219 7.90 12.43 4.57
CA ILE A 219 6.95 13.48 4.97
C ILE A 219 7.27 13.96 6.39
N ALA A 220 7.46 13.03 7.33
CA ALA A 220 7.83 13.37 8.70
C ALA A 220 9.12 14.20 8.77
N ARG A 221 10.13 13.80 7.99
CA ARG A 221 11.46 14.41 8.00
C ARG A 221 11.46 15.83 7.42
N VAL A 222 10.86 16.04 6.25
CA VAL A 222 10.86 17.37 5.61
C VAL A 222 10.04 18.40 6.40
N HIS A 223 9.03 17.94 7.14
CA HIS A 223 8.22 18.75 8.04
C HIS A 223 8.79 18.86 9.47
N LYS A 224 9.92 18.20 9.78
CA LYS A 224 10.54 18.19 11.11
C LYS A 224 9.57 17.75 12.21
N LEU A 225 8.72 16.75 11.91
CA LEU A 225 7.68 16.24 12.80
C LEU A 225 8.25 15.28 13.84
N TRP A 226 7.76 15.41 15.07
CA TRP A 226 8.19 14.55 16.16
C TRP A 226 7.54 13.17 16.05
N ARG A 227 8.38 12.13 16.13
CA ARG A 227 7.93 10.74 16.04
C ARG A 227 7.79 10.10 17.44
N TYR A 228 8.72 10.30 18.38
CA TYR A 228 8.76 9.50 19.62
C TYR A 228 7.93 10.02 20.80
N SER A 229 6.69 9.54 20.99
CA SER A 229 5.85 10.04 22.10
C SER A 229 6.45 9.80 23.50
N ALA A 230 6.41 10.82 24.36
CA ALA A 230 6.87 10.77 25.76
C ALA A 230 5.72 10.70 26.78
N VAL A 231 4.46 10.75 26.36
CA VAL A 231 3.33 11.04 27.26
C VAL A 231 2.48 9.80 27.57
N ARG A 232 2.52 9.34 28.83
CA ARG A 232 1.52 8.44 29.43
C ARG A 232 0.15 9.12 29.52
N LYS A 233 -0.90 8.48 28.97
CA LYS A 233 -2.24 8.35 29.61
C LYS A 233 -3.22 7.51 28.77
N SER A 234 -3.77 6.48 29.43
CA SER A 234 -5.05 5.75 29.21
C SER A 234 -5.44 5.25 27.81
N ASN A 235 -5.59 3.91 27.70
CA ASN A 235 -6.45 3.11 26.80
C ASN A 235 -6.50 3.41 25.29
N THR A 236 -5.59 4.23 24.75
CA THR A 236 -5.45 4.42 23.31
C THR A 236 -4.02 4.08 22.94
N LYS A 237 -3.82 2.97 22.22
CA LYS A 237 -2.50 2.54 21.75
C LYS A 237 -1.88 3.68 20.93
N SER A 238 -0.82 4.30 21.44
CA SER A 238 0.02 5.22 20.67
C SER A 238 0.63 4.48 19.49
N SER A 239 0.94 5.20 18.41
CA SER A 239 1.65 4.64 17.26
C SER A 239 3.13 4.40 17.52
N ILE A 240 3.66 4.80 18.68
CA ILE A 240 5.10 4.80 19.00
C ILE A 240 5.30 4.48 20.48
N ASP A 241 6.33 3.66 20.73
CA ASP A 241 6.56 2.84 21.92
C ASP A 241 7.40 3.54 23.01
N GLU A 242 6.92 3.51 24.25
CA GLU A 242 7.62 4.09 25.42
C GLU A 242 9.00 3.49 25.62
N ASP A 243 9.16 2.20 25.33
CA ASP A 243 10.44 1.50 25.54
C ASP A 243 11.48 1.95 24.52
N THR A 244 11.04 2.27 23.29
CA THR A 244 11.88 2.92 22.28
C THR A 244 12.39 4.27 22.78
N LEU A 245 11.54 5.14 23.34
CA LEU A 245 12.00 6.43 23.89
C LEU A 245 12.98 6.25 25.05
N LYS A 246 12.72 5.32 25.98
CA LYS A 246 13.65 5.00 27.08
C LYS A 246 15.01 4.56 26.56
N ASN A 247 15.06 3.82 25.44
CA ASN A 247 16.30 3.40 24.83
C ASN A 247 17.03 4.58 24.18
N LEU A 248 16.32 5.47 23.49
CA LEU A 248 16.91 6.70 22.92
C LEU A 248 17.55 7.57 24.01
N LEU A 249 16.87 7.77 25.14
CA LEU A 249 17.38 8.59 26.25
C LEU A 249 18.67 8.04 26.89
N LYS A 250 18.99 6.76 26.68
CA LYS A 250 20.23 6.12 27.16
C LYS A 250 21.40 6.21 26.16
N MET A 251 21.13 6.55 24.90
CA MET A 251 22.15 6.63 23.87
C MET A 251 22.92 7.95 23.95
N ASP A 252 24.19 7.92 23.55
CA ASP A 252 24.99 9.13 23.35
C ASP A 252 24.56 9.88 22.08
N ASP A 253 24.95 11.15 21.98
CA ASP A 253 24.50 12.03 20.91
C ASP A 253 25.04 11.62 19.52
N GLU A 254 26.22 11.00 19.44
CA GLU A 254 26.79 10.49 18.18
C GLU A 254 26.02 9.27 17.69
N THR A 255 25.66 8.37 18.60
CA THR A 255 24.77 7.24 18.30
C THR A 255 23.40 7.75 17.87
N LEU A 256 22.81 8.71 18.60
CA LEU A 256 21.47 9.23 18.30
C LEU A 256 21.36 9.88 16.92
N LYS A 257 22.38 10.61 16.45
CA LYS A 257 22.41 11.18 15.08
C LYS A 257 22.21 10.11 14.00
N ARG A 258 22.65 8.89 14.29
CA ARG A 258 22.58 7.74 13.38
C ARG A 258 21.32 6.92 13.58
N VAL A 259 20.60 7.12 14.68
CA VAL A 259 19.36 6.40 14.92
C VAL A 259 18.31 6.82 13.90
N GLN A 260 17.68 5.81 13.32
CA GLN A 260 16.50 5.91 12.50
C GLN A 260 15.48 6.92 13.06
N PHE A 261 15.08 7.91 12.25
CA PHE A 261 14.09 8.95 12.58
C PHE A 261 14.45 9.91 13.72
N VAL A 262 15.70 9.97 14.13
CA VAL A 262 16.22 11.06 14.95
C VAL A 262 16.93 12.05 14.02
N GLU A 263 16.45 13.29 14.00
CA GLU A 263 17.09 14.42 13.33
C GLU A 263 17.72 15.37 14.36
N ASP A 264 18.49 16.38 13.95
CA ASP A 264 19.15 17.32 14.88
C ASP A 264 18.18 18.01 15.84
N VAL A 265 16.99 18.30 15.34
CA VAL A 265 15.91 18.90 16.13
C VAL A 265 15.34 17.94 17.18
N ASP A 266 15.50 16.64 16.98
CA ASP A 266 15.07 15.60 17.90
C ASP A 266 16.13 15.36 18.97
N LEU A 267 17.41 15.43 18.61
CA LEU A 267 18.54 15.39 19.53
C LEU A 267 18.42 16.45 20.61
N GLU A 268 18.13 17.68 20.22
CA GLU A 268 18.00 18.78 21.18
C GLU A 268 16.85 18.52 22.17
N ARG A 269 15.73 17.97 21.67
CA ARG A 269 14.62 17.57 22.54
C ARG A 269 15.00 16.43 23.48
N LEU A 270 15.71 15.42 22.99
CA LEU A 270 16.20 14.30 23.79
C LEU A 270 17.20 14.74 24.86
N ARG A 271 18.09 15.70 24.56
CA ARG A 271 19.01 16.31 25.54
C ARG A 271 18.26 16.99 26.67
N ARG A 272 17.28 17.84 26.34
CA ARG A 272 16.44 18.54 27.31
C ARG A 272 15.65 17.57 28.19
N LEU A 273 15.07 16.53 27.59
CA LEU A 273 14.43 15.42 28.30
C LEU A 273 15.39 14.70 29.25
N ARG A 274 16.61 14.38 28.79
CA ARG A 274 17.67 13.75 29.61
C ARG A 274 18.06 14.62 30.80
N ASN A 275 18.02 15.94 30.63
CA ASN A 275 18.29 16.92 31.68
C ASN A 275 17.10 17.17 32.63
N GLY A 276 15.97 16.46 32.46
CA GLY A 276 14.78 16.60 33.30
C GLY A 276 13.96 17.86 33.01
N GLU A 277 14.17 18.52 31.88
CA GLU A 277 13.38 19.68 31.48
C GLU A 277 11.96 19.29 31.05
N ASP A 278 11.01 20.16 31.35
CA ASP A 278 9.63 20.01 30.91
C ASP A 278 9.48 20.42 29.43
N VAL A 279 9.56 19.44 28.53
CA VAL A 279 9.31 19.59 27.09
C VAL A 279 7.83 19.45 26.72
N SER A 280 6.91 19.37 27.69
CA SER A 280 5.47 19.32 27.41
C SER A 280 4.96 20.60 26.75
N LYS A 281 5.69 21.70 26.93
CA LYS A 281 5.43 23.00 26.30
C LYS A 281 6.01 23.12 24.89
N ASP A 282 6.80 22.15 24.42
CA ASP A 282 7.27 22.13 23.03
C ASP A 282 6.08 21.80 22.12
N VAL A 283 5.45 22.81 21.54
CA VAL A 283 4.26 22.74 20.66
C VAL A 283 4.57 22.13 19.28
N LYS A 284 5.50 21.16 19.21
CA LYS A 284 5.79 20.49 17.94
C LYS A 284 4.69 19.48 17.63
N PRO A 285 4.15 19.48 16.40
CA PRO A 285 3.19 18.48 16.02
C PRO A 285 3.82 17.07 16.06
N GLU A 286 3.18 16.19 16.81
CA GLU A 286 3.55 14.78 16.93
C GLU A 286 2.76 13.95 15.93
N ILE A 287 3.40 12.96 15.32
CA ILE A 287 2.71 12.01 14.44
C ILE A 287 1.83 11.10 15.31
N GLY A 288 0.50 11.18 15.10
CA GLY A 288 -0.46 10.28 15.73
C GLY A 288 -0.62 8.98 14.94
N MET A 289 -0.62 9.05 13.62
CA MET A 289 -0.75 7.88 12.74
C MET A 289 0.07 8.07 11.47
N MET A 290 0.83 7.03 11.11
CA MET A 290 1.53 6.95 9.83
C MET A 290 1.48 5.53 9.30
N VAL A 291 0.85 5.32 8.15
CA VAL A 291 0.72 4.01 7.50
C VAL A 291 0.72 4.16 5.97
N SER A 292 1.37 3.24 5.28
CA SER A 292 1.35 3.14 3.81
C SER A 292 -0.05 2.78 3.32
N LEU A 293 -0.52 3.40 2.22
CA LEU A 293 -1.77 3.05 1.56
C LEU A 293 -1.51 2.26 0.28
N ASP A 294 -0.57 2.72 -0.53
CA ASP A 294 -0.14 2.05 -1.75
C ASP A 294 1.40 2.03 -1.86
N HIS A 295 1.91 1.36 -2.88
CA HIS A 295 3.31 1.44 -3.30
C HIS A 295 3.43 0.99 -4.75
N THR A 296 4.06 1.80 -5.58
CA THR A 296 4.30 1.49 -6.99
C THR A 296 5.80 1.51 -7.27
N ILE A 297 6.30 0.52 -8.01
CA ILE A 297 7.69 0.47 -8.48
C ILE A 297 7.67 0.30 -9.99
N TYR A 298 8.42 1.14 -10.69
CA TYR A 298 8.84 0.94 -12.07
C TYR A 298 10.31 0.56 -12.06
N PHE A 299 10.63 -0.62 -12.60
CA PHE A 299 11.98 -1.16 -12.67
C PHE A 299 12.59 -0.77 -14.01
N HIS A 300 13.66 0.01 -13.96
CA HIS A 300 14.41 0.47 -15.13
C HIS A 300 15.66 -0.39 -15.26
N ASN A 301 15.95 -0.88 -16.46
CA ASN A 301 17.10 -1.75 -16.73
C ASN A 301 17.25 -2.85 -15.66
N PRO A 302 16.20 -3.66 -15.39
CA PRO A 302 16.17 -4.52 -14.22
C PRO A 302 17.44 -5.37 -14.14
N ARG A 303 17.91 -5.94 -15.25
CA ARG A 303 19.10 -6.81 -15.29
C ARG A 303 20.46 -6.14 -15.07
N ASN A 304 20.53 -4.82 -15.03
CA ASN A 304 21.78 -4.07 -14.99
C ASN A 304 22.01 -3.38 -13.64
N PHE A 305 21.74 -4.09 -12.54
CA PHE A 305 22.14 -3.65 -11.20
C PHE A 305 22.30 -4.84 -10.25
N ARG A 306 22.98 -4.58 -9.13
CA ARG A 306 23.16 -5.53 -8.05
C ARG A 306 22.72 -4.90 -6.73
N ALA A 307 21.69 -5.48 -6.12
CA ALA A 307 21.17 -5.01 -4.84
C ALA A 307 22.11 -5.20 -3.64
N ASP A 308 23.17 -6.01 -3.77
CA ASP A 308 24.23 -6.16 -2.76
C ASP A 308 25.41 -5.19 -2.97
N GLU A 309 25.30 -4.31 -3.98
CA GLU A 309 26.11 -3.11 -4.13
C GLU A 309 25.34 -1.89 -3.63
N TRP A 310 26.06 -0.82 -3.30
CA TRP A 310 25.45 0.43 -2.86
C TRP A 310 24.59 1.03 -3.96
N MET A 311 23.32 1.26 -3.63
CA MET A 311 22.37 2.01 -4.43
C MET A 311 22.04 3.33 -3.74
N PHE A 312 21.98 4.41 -4.50
CA PHE A 312 21.58 5.71 -3.99
C PHE A 312 20.07 5.89 -4.13
N THR A 313 19.41 6.40 -3.10
CA THR A 313 18.00 6.75 -3.15
C THR A 313 17.79 8.22 -2.81
N GLU A 314 16.97 8.88 -3.61
CA GLU A 314 16.50 10.24 -3.37
C GLU A 314 14.97 10.24 -3.33
N MET A 315 14.40 10.83 -2.29
CA MET A 315 12.95 10.93 -2.10
C MET A 315 12.51 12.37 -1.94
N GLU A 316 11.36 12.70 -2.50
CA GLU A 316 10.74 14.03 -2.41
C GLU A 316 9.23 13.89 -2.18
N THR A 317 8.62 14.89 -1.54
CA THR A 317 7.17 14.91 -1.29
C THR A 317 6.56 16.19 -1.86
N PRO A 318 5.90 16.11 -3.04
CA PRO A 318 5.33 17.30 -3.67
C PRO A 318 4.06 17.80 -2.96
N TRP A 319 3.40 16.92 -2.18
CA TRP A 319 2.09 17.21 -1.60
C TRP A 319 1.85 16.40 -0.32
N ALA A 320 1.30 17.07 0.68
CA ALA A 320 0.70 16.47 1.87
C ALA A 320 -0.51 17.30 2.30
N GLY A 321 -1.61 16.64 2.63
CA GLY A 321 -2.89 17.26 2.96
C GLY A 321 -3.96 16.21 3.26
N ASP A 322 -5.08 16.63 3.85
CA ASP A 322 -6.23 15.75 4.13
C ASP A 322 -5.86 14.44 4.88
N GLY A 323 -4.87 14.54 5.78
CA GLY A 323 -4.35 13.41 6.54
C GLY A 323 -3.58 12.37 5.73
N ARG A 324 -3.09 12.74 4.53
CA ARG A 324 -2.27 11.92 3.64
C ARG A 324 -1.04 12.70 3.15
N GLY A 325 -0.12 12.01 2.51
CA GLY A 325 0.88 12.65 1.67
C GLY A 325 1.49 11.68 0.67
N LEU A 326 2.00 12.25 -0.42
CA LEU A 326 2.57 11.55 -1.55
C LEU A 326 4.08 11.71 -1.53
N VAL A 327 4.80 10.63 -1.81
CA VAL A 327 6.26 10.63 -1.93
C VAL A 327 6.66 9.99 -3.25
N TYR A 328 7.64 10.58 -3.90
CA TYR A 328 8.34 10.03 -5.06
C TYR A 328 9.74 9.61 -4.65
N GLN A 329 10.23 8.52 -5.25
CA GLN A 329 11.59 8.04 -5.07
C GLN A 329 12.24 7.75 -6.42
N ARG A 330 13.52 8.11 -6.54
CA ARG A 330 14.42 7.62 -7.59
C ARG A 330 15.52 6.79 -6.94
N ILE A 331 15.79 5.62 -7.52
CA ILE A 331 16.85 4.72 -7.06
C ILE A 331 17.87 4.60 -8.18
N PHE A 332 19.13 4.83 -7.85
CA PHE A 332 20.26 4.77 -8.75
C PHE A 332 21.23 3.66 -8.31
N SER A 333 21.84 2.97 -9.27
CA SER A 333 22.95 2.06 -9.01
C SER A 333 24.21 2.81 -8.61
N ARG A 334 25.24 2.08 -8.18
CA ARG A 334 26.53 2.64 -7.72
C ARG A 334 27.22 3.51 -8.77
N ASP A 335 27.07 3.16 -10.04
CA ASP A 335 27.62 3.87 -11.20
C ASP A 335 26.73 5.03 -11.69
N GLY A 336 25.61 5.30 -11.01
CA GLY A 336 24.76 6.47 -11.26
C GLY A 336 23.63 6.24 -12.27
N GLN A 337 23.41 5.01 -12.75
CA GLN A 337 22.28 4.70 -13.63
C GLN A 337 20.97 4.69 -12.83
N LEU A 338 19.90 5.30 -13.38
CA LEU A 338 18.56 5.20 -12.80
C LEU A 338 18.02 3.77 -12.99
N ILE A 339 17.74 3.06 -11.90
CA ILE A 339 17.33 1.63 -11.90
C ILE A 339 15.90 1.41 -11.39
N ALA A 340 15.34 2.35 -10.63
CA ALA A 340 13.93 2.30 -10.30
C ALA A 340 13.34 3.69 -10.03
N SER A 341 12.03 3.81 -10.25
CA SER A 341 11.24 4.93 -9.78
C SER A 341 10.05 4.42 -9.01
N CYS A 342 9.78 5.02 -7.86
CA CYS A 342 8.71 4.58 -6.99
C CYS A 342 7.78 5.72 -6.60
N VAL A 343 6.54 5.37 -6.31
CA VAL A 343 5.49 6.29 -5.85
C VAL A 343 4.77 5.64 -4.69
N GLN A 344 4.52 6.41 -3.62
CA GLN A 344 3.80 5.93 -2.46
C GLN A 344 3.01 7.06 -1.82
N GLU A 345 1.71 6.84 -1.65
CA GLU A 345 0.86 7.60 -0.76
C GLU A 345 0.72 6.85 0.57
N GLY A 346 0.54 7.61 1.64
CA GLY A 346 -0.07 7.02 2.81
C GLY A 346 -0.66 8.03 3.77
N VAL A 347 -1.27 7.50 4.81
CA VAL A 347 -1.89 8.29 5.87
C VAL A 347 -0.78 8.90 6.71
N VAL A 348 -0.84 10.22 6.91
CA VAL A 348 0.00 10.96 7.84
C VAL A 348 -0.90 11.90 8.61
N ARG A 349 -1.13 11.58 9.89
CA ARG A 349 -2.01 12.36 10.76
C ARG A 349 -1.29 12.75 12.04
N LEU A 350 -1.42 14.02 12.38
CA LEU A 350 -0.90 14.58 13.62
C LEU A 350 -1.82 14.20 14.79
N ARG A 351 -1.20 14.00 15.95
CA ARG A 351 -1.89 13.81 17.21
C ARG A 351 -2.66 15.09 17.55
N GLN A 352 -3.95 14.96 17.84
CA GLN A 352 -4.80 16.07 18.24
C GLN A 352 -4.74 16.24 19.77
N PRO A 353 -4.56 17.47 20.30
CA PRO A 353 -4.70 17.73 21.72
C PRO A 353 -6.18 17.63 22.13
N GLY A 354 -6.51 16.69 23.02
CA GLY A 354 -7.76 16.77 23.81
C GLY A 354 -8.96 15.94 23.37
N GLU A 355 -8.98 15.16 22.28
CA GLU A 355 -10.13 14.28 22.01
C GLU A 355 -9.85 13.06 21.13
N SER A 356 -10.02 11.89 21.74
CA SER A 356 -10.24 10.59 21.11
C SER A 356 -11.66 10.51 20.55
N LYS A 357 -11.98 11.21 19.45
CA LYS A 357 -13.28 11.01 18.79
C LYS A 357 -13.40 11.40 17.31
N LEU A 358 -12.29 11.59 16.61
CA LEU A 358 -12.30 11.49 15.14
C LEU A 358 -11.81 10.09 14.80
N LEU A 359 -12.75 9.22 14.39
CA LEU A 359 -12.64 7.79 14.02
C LEU A 359 -13.05 6.78 15.11
N SER A 360 -14.32 6.79 15.52
CA SER A 360 -15.00 5.58 16.02
C SER A 360 -16.27 5.21 15.24
N ALA A 361 -16.53 5.85 14.10
CA ALA A 361 -17.68 5.52 13.25
C ALA A 361 -17.23 4.69 12.02
N ALA A 362 -16.75 3.46 12.26
CA ALA A 362 -16.71 2.38 11.25
C ALA A 362 -16.18 1.07 11.88
N SER A 363 -16.97 0.48 12.78
CA SER A 363 -17.01 -0.97 12.96
C SER A 363 -18.37 -1.29 13.58
N PRO A 364 -19.26 -2.05 12.92
CA PRO A 364 -20.40 -2.60 13.60
C PRO A 364 -19.85 -3.65 14.57
N ALA A 365 -19.78 -3.28 15.85
CA ALA A 365 -19.53 -4.24 16.91
C ALA A 365 -20.65 -5.28 16.87
N PHE A 366 -20.27 -6.53 16.62
CA PHE A 366 -21.09 -7.70 16.85
C PHE A 366 -21.48 -7.72 18.33
N TRP A 367 -22.69 -7.28 18.66
CA TRP A 367 -23.24 -7.43 20.00
C TRP A 367 -23.61 -8.89 20.20
N GLY A 368 -22.82 -9.59 21.01
CA GLY A 368 -23.14 -10.93 21.49
C GLY A 368 -24.50 -10.93 22.19
N THR A 369 -25.37 -11.83 21.74
CA THR A 369 -26.68 -12.09 22.30
C THR A 369 -26.55 -12.58 23.74
N SER A 370 -26.82 -11.71 24.71
CA SER A 370 -27.31 -12.13 26.03
C SER A 370 -28.69 -11.52 26.24
N GLY A 371 -29.67 -12.38 26.54
CA GLY A 371 -31.11 -12.10 26.51
C GLY A 371 -31.65 -11.13 27.57
N LYS A 372 -30.86 -10.16 28.04
CA LYS A 372 -31.30 -9.17 29.03
C LYS A 372 -31.58 -7.77 28.48
N ASN A 373 -31.20 -7.47 27.23
CA ASN A 373 -31.38 -6.14 26.63
C ASN A 373 -32.55 -6.02 25.63
N LEU A 374 -33.35 -7.08 25.44
CA LEU A 374 -34.50 -7.04 24.51
C LEU A 374 -35.67 -6.20 25.05
N ARG A 375 -35.77 -6.01 26.38
CA ARG A 375 -36.86 -5.22 26.99
C ARG A 375 -36.65 -3.70 26.88
N HIS A 376 -35.41 -3.22 26.89
CA HIS A 376 -35.12 -1.79 26.67
C HIS A 376 -35.16 -1.37 25.20
N PHE A 377 -34.92 -2.31 24.27
CA PHE A 377 -34.97 -2.00 22.85
C PHE A 377 -36.42 -1.84 22.34
N LEU A 378 -37.38 -2.56 22.94
CA LEU A 378 -38.80 -2.47 22.60
C LEU A 378 -39.49 -1.24 23.22
N SER A 379 -39.11 -0.83 24.44
CA SER A 379 -39.69 0.37 25.07
C SER A 379 -39.30 1.68 24.38
N PHE A 380 -38.21 1.69 23.62
CA PHE A 380 -37.75 2.88 22.89
C PHE A 380 -38.58 3.13 21.61
N PHE A 381 -39.18 2.08 21.03
CA PHE A 381 -40.01 2.22 19.82
C PHE A 381 -41.51 2.39 20.11
N ASP A 382 -42.01 1.92 21.26
CA ASP A 382 -43.40 2.12 21.68
C ASP A 382 -43.73 3.61 22.00
N GLY A 383 -42.73 4.45 22.20
CA GLY A 383 -42.91 5.89 22.46
C GLY A 383 -43.05 6.77 21.21
N LEU A 384 -42.84 6.23 20.01
CA LEU A 384 -42.71 7.03 18.77
C LEU A 384 -43.81 6.78 17.72
N CYS A 385 -44.77 5.88 17.94
CA CYS A 385 -45.91 5.73 17.04
C CYS A 385 -47.08 4.96 17.70
N PRO A 386 -48.26 5.56 17.94
CA PRO A 386 -49.39 4.86 18.55
C PRO A 386 -50.15 3.91 17.60
N ASP A 387 -49.88 3.96 16.29
CA ASP A 387 -50.68 3.23 15.30
C ASP A 387 -50.02 1.92 14.84
N ARG A 388 -50.62 0.80 15.28
CA ARG A 388 -50.25 -0.59 14.96
C ARG A 388 -50.43 -0.95 13.48
N LYS A 389 -49.55 -0.46 12.59
CA LYS A 389 -49.52 -0.88 11.17
C LYS A 389 -48.14 -1.16 10.58
N MET A 390 -47.13 -1.46 11.42
CA MET A 390 -45.77 -1.77 10.95
C MET A 390 -45.18 -3.05 11.58
N ASP A 391 -45.99 -4.07 11.82
CA ASP A 391 -45.49 -5.36 12.37
C ASP A 391 -44.96 -6.34 11.30
N PHE A 392 -45.24 -6.13 10.02
CA PHE A 392 -44.87 -7.10 8.97
C PHE A 392 -43.50 -6.84 8.34
N LEU A 393 -43.04 -5.59 8.27
CA LEU A 393 -41.80 -5.24 7.56
C LEU A 393 -40.53 -5.55 8.38
N VAL A 394 -40.60 -5.45 9.72
CA VAL A 394 -39.45 -5.62 10.61
C VAL A 394 -39.11 -7.10 10.85
N ARG A 395 -40.08 -8.02 10.71
CA ARG A 395 -39.83 -9.46 10.86
C ARG A 395 -39.19 -10.13 9.65
N SER A 396 -39.25 -9.53 8.47
CA SER A 396 -38.70 -10.14 7.25
C SER A 396 -37.20 -9.85 7.03
N LEU A 397 -36.64 -8.82 7.66
CA LEU A 397 -35.23 -8.43 7.53
C LEU A 397 -34.26 -9.21 8.45
N ALA A 398 -34.77 -10.09 9.32
CA ALA A 398 -33.96 -10.87 10.27
C ALA A 398 -33.57 -12.27 9.77
N LEU A 399 -33.94 -12.67 8.54
CA LEU A 399 -33.68 -14.00 7.98
C LEU A 399 -33.14 -13.93 6.53
N SER A 400 -31.92 -13.40 6.34
CA SER A 400 -31.07 -13.81 5.21
C SER A 400 -29.58 -13.57 5.54
N SER A 401 -29.01 -14.47 6.34
CA SER A 401 -27.58 -14.54 6.60
C SER A 401 -26.94 -15.67 5.78
N THR A 402 -26.96 -15.54 4.45
CA THR A 402 -26.14 -16.35 3.52
C THR A 402 -26.16 -15.64 2.17
N GLY A 403 -25.05 -14.98 1.82
CA GLY A 403 -24.89 -14.32 0.53
C GLY A 403 -24.74 -15.35 -0.58
N THR A 404 -25.79 -15.58 -1.35
CA THR A 404 -25.74 -16.15 -2.70
C THR A 404 -26.90 -15.54 -3.47
N ILE A 405 -26.60 -14.64 -4.42
CA ILE A 405 -27.61 -14.11 -5.33
C ILE A 405 -27.58 -14.99 -6.58
N LEU A 406 -28.55 -15.89 -6.68
CA LEU A 406 -28.90 -16.55 -7.95
C LEU A 406 -29.65 -15.52 -8.80
N LEU A 407 -29.11 -15.17 -9.96
CA LEU A 407 -29.85 -14.46 -11.00
C LEU A 407 -30.71 -15.47 -11.74
N VAL A 408 -32.02 -15.46 -11.50
CA VAL A 408 -33.01 -16.12 -12.36
C VAL A 408 -33.60 -15.03 -13.27
N PRO A 409 -33.67 -15.23 -14.60
CA PRO A 409 -34.36 -14.27 -15.45
C PRO A 409 -35.86 -14.32 -15.18
N ALA A 410 -36.46 -13.15 -14.98
CA ALA A 410 -37.91 -13.02 -14.90
C ALA A 410 -38.53 -13.28 -16.29
N ALA A 411 -39.31 -14.36 -16.39
CA ALA A 411 -40.17 -14.62 -17.53
C ALA A 411 -41.28 -13.55 -17.59
N ASN A 412 -41.49 -13.00 -18.79
CA ASN A 412 -42.62 -12.12 -19.07
C ASN A 412 -43.85 -13.01 -19.36
N PRO A 413 -45.01 -12.81 -18.69
CA PRO A 413 -46.23 -13.53 -19.04
C PRO A 413 -46.88 -12.81 -20.23
N HIS A 414 -47.16 -13.54 -21.31
CA HIS A 414 -48.23 -13.33 -22.31
C HIS A 414 -47.78 -13.84 -23.69
N GLY A 415 -48.47 -14.85 -24.22
CA GLY A 415 -48.40 -15.25 -25.63
C GLY A 415 -48.53 -16.75 -25.84
N ASP A 416 -49.77 -17.20 -26.01
CA ASP A 416 -50.15 -18.54 -26.50
C ASP A 416 -49.56 -18.85 -27.89
N GLY A 417 -49.30 -20.14 -28.15
CA GLY A 417 -49.10 -20.67 -29.50
C GLY A 417 -48.30 -21.97 -29.56
N ASP A 418 -49.02 -23.09 -29.67
CA ASP A 418 -48.51 -24.42 -30.07
C ASP A 418 -47.82 -24.40 -31.45
N VAL A 419 -46.86 -25.30 -31.69
CA VAL A 419 -46.84 -26.37 -32.74
C VAL A 419 -45.44 -27.03 -32.85
N ASP A 420 -45.50 -28.34 -33.05
CA ASP A 420 -44.53 -29.43 -33.21
C ASP A 420 -43.34 -29.34 -34.22
N SER A 421 -42.39 -30.24 -33.97
CA SER A 421 -41.59 -31.10 -34.88
C SER A 421 -40.24 -30.67 -35.51
N ASP A 422 -39.23 -31.47 -35.16
CA ASP A 422 -38.16 -32.13 -35.95
C ASP A 422 -37.14 -31.40 -36.89
N MET A 423 -35.89 -31.81 -36.65
CA MET A 423 -34.73 -32.06 -37.56
C MET A 423 -33.82 -30.96 -38.14
N ASP A 424 -32.53 -31.23 -37.89
CA ASP A 424 -31.29 -31.07 -38.70
C ASP A 424 -30.62 -29.73 -39.03
N ASN A 425 -29.36 -29.65 -38.54
CA ASN A 425 -28.11 -29.20 -39.18
C ASN A 425 -28.16 -28.11 -40.27
N THR A 426 -27.54 -26.95 -40.00
CA THR A 426 -26.55 -26.30 -40.89
C THR A 426 -25.89 -25.08 -40.21
N MET A 427 -24.59 -24.91 -40.48
CA MET A 427 -23.78 -23.75 -40.12
C MET A 427 -24.40 -22.43 -40.59
N SER A 428 -24.60 -21.46 -39.68
CA SER A 428 -24.33 -20.04 -39.94
C SER A 428 -24.31 -19.27 -38.62
N THR A 429 -23.30 -18.42 -38.46
CA THR A 429 -23.14 -17.49 -37.33
C THR A 429 -24.16 -16.36 -37.39
N PRO A 430 -24.93 -16.07 -36.33
CA PRO A 430 -25.69 -14.83 -36.25
C PRO A 430 -24.87 -13.74 -35.53
N LYS A 431 -24.74 -12.60 -36.20
CA LYS A 431 -24.26 -11.33 -35.65
C LYS A 431 -25.17 -10.90 -34.48
N VAL A 432 -24.60 -10.72 -33.29
CA VAL A 432 -25.30 -10.12 -32.14
C VAL A 432 -25.11 -8.60 -32.22
N PRO A 433 -26.18 -7.78 -32.17
CA PRO A 433 -26.03 -6.33 -32.10
C PRO A 433 -25.59 -5.91 -30.69
N TYR A 434 -24.52 -5.11 -30.62
CA TYR A 434 -24.09 -4.42 -29.40
C TYR A 434 -25.17 -3.42 -28.98
N ALA A 435 -25.89 -3.72 -27.89
CA ALA A 435 -26.70 -2.74 -27.20
C ALA A 435 -25.84 -2.01 -26.15
N ASN A 436 -25.71 -0.70 -26.31
CA ASN A 436 -25.09 0.20 -25.32
C ASN A 436 -25.85 0.13 -23.99
N ALA A 437 -25.25 -0.49 -22.97
CA ALA A 437 -25.75 -0.40 -21.60
C ALA A 437 -25.16 0.85 -20.92
N SER A 438 -25.97 1.89 -20.78
CA SER A 438 -25.67 3.03 -19.92
C SER A 438 -25.99 2.68 -18.47
N TYR A 439 -24.98 2.65 -17.60
CA TYR A 439 -25.20 2.44 -16.16
C TYR A 439 -25.59 3.77 -15.50
N THR A 440 -26.82 3.85 -14.96
CA THR A 440 -27.23 4.93 -14.07
C THR A 440 -27.15 4.44 -12.63
N VAL A 441 -26.29 5.06 -11.82
CA VAL A 441 -26.19 4.83 -10.37
C VAL A 441 -27.32 5.61 -9.69
N LEU A 442 -28.36 4.92 -9.22
CA LEU A 442 -29.42 5.53 -8.42
C LEU A 442 -28.99 5.57 -6.94
N TYR A 443 -28.70 6.77 -6.44
CA TYR A 443 -28.64 7.03 -4.99
C TYR A 443 -30.06 6.98 -4.42
N GLY A 444 -30.33 6.03 -3.52
CA GLY A 444 -31.60 5.92 -2.82
C GLY A 444 -31.74 6.97 -1.72
N GLY A 445 -32.72 7.87 -1.86
CA GLY A 445 -33.21 8.72 -0.76
C GLY A 445 -33.51 10.17 -1.15
N LEU A 446 -34.53 10.41 -1.96
CA LEU A 446 -35.16 11.74 -2.10
C LEU A 446 -36.70 11.60 -2.14
N PRO A 447 -37.45 12.59 -1.62
CA PRO A 447 -38.91 12.52 -1.55
C PRO A 447 -39.54 12.59 -2.95
N ARG A 448 -40.67 11.88 -3.13
CA ARG A 448 -41.46 11.94 -4.37
C ARG A 448 -42.08 13.34 -4.50
N PHE A 449 -41.89 13.98 -5.66
CA PHE A 449 -42.58 15.21 -6.05
C PHE A 449 -43.72 14.85 -7.00
N ASP A 450 -44.92 15.37 -6.73
CA ASP A 450 -46.16 14.96 -7.41
C ASP A 450 -46.40 15.70 -8.74
N SER A 451 -45.51 16.59 -9.20
CA SER A 451 -45.55 17.12 -10.57
C SER A 451 -44.22 17.72 -11.07
N ALA A 452 -44.06 17.76 -12.39
CA ALA A 452 -42.86 18.26 -13.09
C ALA A 452 -42.58 19.77 -12.89
N LYS A 453 -43.51 20.54 -12.32
CA LYS A 453 -43.30 21.98 -12.05
C LYS A 453 -42.60 22.28 -10.73
N GLU A 454 -42.51 21.33 -9.80
CA GLU A 454 -41.81 21.53 -8.51
C GLU A 454 -40.30 21.24 -8.58
N ALA A 455 -39.85 20.43 -9.53
CA ALA A 455 -38.42 20.11 -9.71
C ALA A 455 -37.59 21.32 -10.20
N ASP A 456 -38.19 22.20 -11.01
CA ASP A 456 -37.52 23.37 -11.61
C ASP A 456 -37.20 24.50 -10.61
N ALA A 457 -37.85 24.50 -9.43
CA ALA A 457 -37.59 25.50 -8.40
C ALA A 457 -36.31 25.20 -7.57
N VAL A 458 -35.80 23.96 -7.62
CA VAL A 458 -34.69 23.50 -6.77
C VAL A 458 -33.33 23.63 -7.45
N PHE A 459 -33.27 23.64 -8.79
CA PHE A 459 -32.03 23.74 -9.55
C PHE A 459 -31.91 25.07 -10.31
N LYS A 460 -31.63 26.17 -9.60
CA LYS A 460 -31.08 27.39 -10.22
C LYS A 460 -29.54 27.34 -10.21
N PRO A 461 -28.86 27.50 -11.35
CA PRO A 461 -27.40 27.52 -11.38
C PRO A 461 -26.84 28.82 -10.78
N MET A 462 -25.99 28.68 -9.76
CA MET A 462 -25.17 29.75 -9.21
C MET A 462 -24.09 30.14 -10.26
N LYS A 463 -24.14 31.38 -10.77
CA LYS A 463 -23.08 31.94 -11.61
C LYS A 463 -21.89 32.34 -10.72
N LEU A 464 -20.82 31.54 -10.73
CA LEU A 464 -19.50 31.95 -10.24
C LEU A 464 -18.76 32.71 -11.35
N LYS A 465 -18.42 33.98 -11.10
CA LYS A 465 -17.51 34.78 -11.92
C LYS A 465 -16.07 34.44 -11.53
N THR A 466 -15.26 33.97 -12.46
CA THR A 466 -13.79 34.01 -12.39
C THR A 466 -13.25 34.96 -13.47
N PRO A 467 -12.21 35.77 -13.19
CA PRO A 467 -11.62 36.64 -14.19
C PRO A 467 -10.63 35.89 -15.09
N MET A 468 -10.70 36.20 -16.39
CA MET A 468 -9.79 35.76 -17.44
C MET A 468 -8.34 36.22 -17.20
N GLY A 469 -7.38 35.40 -17.63
CA GLY A 469 -6.05 35.86 -18.00
C GLY A 469 -5.00 34.76 -18.16
N TYR A 470 -4.90 34.21 -19.38
CA TYR A 470 -3.67 33.94 -20.16
C TYR A 470 -3.77 32.64 -20.96
N TYR A 471 -3.79 32.81 -22.30
CA TYR A 471 -3.71 31.77 -23.31
C TYR A 471 -2.26 31.30 -23.47
N GLY A 472 -2.08 29.98 -23.53
CA GLY A 472 -0.91 29.29 -24.09
C GLY A 472 -1.40 27.98 -24.67
N GLY A 473 -1.47 27.90 -26.00
CA GLY A 473 -2.15 26.85 -26.73
C GLY A 473 -1.47 25.48 -26.61
N LEU A 474 -2.30 24.44 -26.55
CA LEU A 474 -1.94 23.09 -26.96
C LEU A 474 -3.01 22.60 -27.93
N ASP A 475 -2.51 22.29 -29.12
CA ASP A 475 -3.20 21.85 -30.32
C ASP A 475 -3.83 20.46 -30.08
N VAL A 476 -5.14 20.36 -30.20
CA VAL A 476 -5.88 19.09 -30.10
C VAL A 476 -6.24 18.66 -31.52
N SER A 477 -5.25 18.12 -32.21
CA SER A 477 -5.45 17.38 -33.46
C SER A 477 -4.92 15.96 -33.27
N TYR A 478 -5.71 14.96 -33.67
CA TYR A 478 -5.53 13.50 -33.57
C TYR A 478 -6.30 12.79 -32.44
N LEU A 479 -7.62 12.78 -32.57
CA LEU A 479 -8.47 11.66 -32.13
C LEU A 479 -9.46 11.34 -33.25
N GLN A 480 -9.06 10.46 -34.18
CA GLN A 480 -10.00 9.74 -35.04
C GLN A 480 -9.36 8.50 -35.69
N ARG A 481 -10.06 7.36 -35.51
CA ARG A 481 -9.91 6.03 -36.16
C ARG A 481 -8.72 5.17 -35.67
N ALA A 482 -8.87 3.88 -35.40
CA ALA A 482 -9.73 2.91 -36.07
C ALA A 482 -10.38 1.90 -35.11
N GLU A 483 -11.68 1.70 -35.30
CA GLU A 483 -12.32 0.38 -35.24
C GLU A 483 -11.95 -0.33 -36.54
N ASP A 484 -11.34 -1.51 -36.43
CA ASP A 484 -11.48 -2.70 -37.30
C ASP A 484 -10.71 -3.88 -36.69
#